data_AF-A0A0M8PZ10-F1
#
_entry.id   AF-A0A0M8PZ10-F1
#
_cell.length_a   1.000
_cell.length_b   1.000
_cell.length_c   1.000
_cell.angle_alpha   90.00
_cell.angle_beta   90.00
_cell.angle_gamma   90.00
#
_symmetry.space_group_name_H-M   'P 1'
#
loop_
_entity.id
_entity.type
_entity.pdbx_description
1 polymer ?
#
loop_
_entity_poly.entity_id
_entity_poly.type
_entity_poly.pdbx_seq_one_letter_code
_entity_poly.pdbx_strand_id
1 'polypeptide(L)'
;MSNTVTVDFFYRNELCEKLELWMIMPPAIQLNENNVKPDQVTKIPTGEKLAYYILNEDQSFHLNYEVELYSTKNEKKTLTDAERNFYLRNTILSPINAETTRLAKEITSQQESNCEKARAIFHYIVDNYRYIYPPSSRGVNSFLEIKEGDCGEFSFLFTALCRVLKIPARTVVGSWAYGEMNAHVWNEFFIEDEGWISVDTSMAYIQKKQPFRFFDSSLKTLYWKKYFGKTEGQRVVFSKDTEIELLPEYKNNEEAFTLNPILINGEPFCWGQQSLNGSAPYLQPIYVKYEQNDDLFPLIDTSHLFGTWKIREHGIKHFLERPKVYLLFIGILIMVLNFIFQNFYLEVTYKMTFILFFLCFILRRERIIIFSVFLSFMILSLLSTLN
;
A
#
# COMPACT_ATOMS: atom_id res chain seq x y z
N MET A 1 -1.94 -21.03 -10.83
CA MET A 1 -1.17 -20.56 -9.65
C MET A 1 -2.17 -19.93 -8.72
N SER A 2 -2.15 -20.24 -7.43
CA SER A 2 -3.08 -19.61 -6.48
C SER A 2 -2.92 -18.09 -6.54
N ASN A 3 -4.04 -17.38 -6.60
CA ASN A 3 -4.09 -15.92 -6.55
C ASN A 3 -4.20 -15.40 -5.11
N THR A 4 -3.89 -16.25 -4.14
CA THR A 4 -4.00 -15.96 -2.71
C THR A 4 -2.63 -15.78 -2.07
N VAL A 5 -2.65 -15.12 -0.91
CA VAL A 5 -1.50 -14.94 -0.02
C VAL A 5 -1.95 -15.11 1.43
N THR A 6 -1.02 -15.46 2.30
CA THR A 6 -1.25 -15.45 3.75
C THR A 6 -0.80 -14.14 4.33
N VAL A 7 -1.68 -13.46 5.07
CA VAL A 7 -1.36 -12.31 5.90
C VAL A 7 -1.30 -12.76 7.35
N ASP A 8 -0.19 -12.43 7.99
CA ASP A 8 0.06 -12.66 9.40
C ASP A 8 0.13 -11.27 10.07
N PHE A 9 -0.92 -10.90 10.81
CA PHE A 9 -1.05 -9.61 11.48
C PHE A 9 -1.00 -9.78 12.99
N PHE A 10 -0.10 -9.07 13.66
CA PHE A 10 0.09 -9.14 15.10
C PHE A 10 0.05 -7.74 15.72
N TYR A 11 -0.68 -7.61 16.82
CA TYR A 11 -0.72 -6.44 17.66
C TYR A 11 -0.58 -6.84 19.14
N ARG A 12 0.12 -6.06 19.94
CA ARG A 12 0.18 -6.21 21.40
C ARG A 12 0.00 -4.83 22.03
N ASN A 13 -0.88 -4.75 23.03
CA ASN A 13 -1.05 -3.50 23.76
C ASN A 13 0.11 -3.33 24.76
N GLU A 14 1.05 -2.46 24.41
CA GLU A 14 2.18 -2.05 25.25
C GLU A 14 2.08 -0.55 25.61
N LEU A 15 0.92 0.07 25.34
CA LEU A 15 0.73 1.52 25.43
C LEU A 15 0.02 1.97 26.71
N CYS A 16 -0.94 1.20 27.21
CA CYS A 16 -1.76 1.59 28.35
C CYS A 16 -2.49 0.38 28.97
N GLU A 17 -3.12 0.59 30.13
CA GLU A 17 -3.90 -0.45 30.82
C GLU A 17 -5.05 -1.00 29.98
N LYS A 18 -5.69 -0.12 29.18
CA LYS A 18 -6.86 -0.45 28.37
C LYS A 18 -6.86 0.35 27.07
N LEU A 19 -6.64 -0.36 25.96
CA LEU A 19 -6.59 0.19 24.62
C LEU A 19 -7.85 -0.18 23.84
N GLU A 20 -8.41 0.79 23.12
CA GLU A 20 -9.48 0.55 22.16
C GLU A 20 -8.87 0.40 20.76
N LEU A 21 -9.34 -0.57 19.98
CA LEU A 21 -8.82 -0.86 18.64
C LEU A 21 -9.95 -1.09 17.66
N TRP A 22 -9.87 -0.43 16.51
CA TRP A 22 -10.77 -0.64 15.37
C TRP A 22 -9.99 -1.25 14.21
N MET A 23 -10.60 -2.24 13.55
CA MET A 23 -10.02 -2.91 12.39
C MET A 23 -11.10 -3.24 11.37
N ILE A 24 -10.79 -3.09 10.09
CA ILE A 24 -11.62 -3.74 9.06
C ILE A 24 -11.34 -5.24 9.08
N MET A 25 -12.38 -6.04 9.31
CA MET A 25 -12.25 -7.49 9.26
C MET A 25 -11.81 -7.90 7.85
N PRO A 26 -10.73 -8.70 7.73
CA PRO A 26 -10.24 -9.08 6.42
C PRO A 26 -11.29 -9.92 5.68
N PRO A 27 -11.46 -9.74 4.36
CA PRO A 27 -12.32 -10.59 3.54
C PRO A 27 -11.63 -11.92 3.26
N ALA A 28 -11.35 -12.68 4.31
CA ALA A 28 -10.53 -13.88 4.28
C ALA A 28 -11.31 -15.09 3.74
N ILE A 29 -10.61 -15.94 2.98
CA ILE A 29 -11.08 -17.27 2.58
C ILE A 29 -11.01 -18.22 3.78
N GLN A 30 -9.90 -18.13 4.52
CA GLN A 30 -9.67 -18.86 5.74
C GLN A 30 -9.10 -17.91 6.79
N LEU A 31 -9.63 -18.00 8.01
CA LEU A 31 -9.26 -17.15 9.12
C LEU A 31 -8.97 -18.03 10.34
N ASN A 32 -7.74 -17.95 10.84
CA ASN A 32 -7.33 -18.54 12.10
C ASN A 32 -7.09 -17.39 13.09
N GLU A 33 -8.08 -17.15 13.95
CA GLU A 33 -7.97 -16.15 15.02
C GLU A 33 -7.46 -16.84 16.29
N ASN A 34 -6.43 -16.27 16.89
CA ASN A 34 -6.03 -16.66 18.24
C ASN A 34 -6.40 -15.53 19.23
N ASN A 35 -7.04 -15.94 20.32
CA ASN A 35 -7.09 -15.29 21.63
C ASN A 35 -8.02 -14.09 21.87
N VAL A 36 -8.48 -13.30 20.89
CA VAL A 36 -9.40 -12.16 21.20
C VAL A 36 -10.52 -12.04 20.17
N LYS A 37 -11.77 -12.11 20.64
CA LYS A 37 -12.96 -11.85 19.83
C LYS A 37 -13.30 -10.36 19.88
N PRO A 38 -13.88 -9.79 18.80
CA PRO A 38 -14.32 -8.42 18.82
C PRO A 38 -15.47 -8.23 19.81
N ASP A 39 -15.43 -7.13 20.55
CA ASP A 39 -16.50 -6.68 21.44
C ASP A 39 -17.73 -6.21 20.64
N GLN A 40 -17.49 -5.59 19.48
CA GLN A 40 -18.56 -5.16 18.56
C GLN A 40 -18.11 -5.34 17.11
N VAL A 41 -19.05 -5.71 16.24
CA VAL A 41 -18.84 -5.74 14.80
C VAL A 41 -19.98 -4.99 14.11
N THR A 42 -19.63 -3.99 13.31
CA THR A 42 -20.59 -3.14 12.62
C THR A 42 -20.35 -3.17 11.11
N LYS A 43 -21.41 -3.18 10.31
CA LYS A 43 -21.30 -3.03 8.86
C LYS A 43 -21.17 -1.56 8.51
N ILE A 44 -20.13 -1.19 7.77
CA ILE A 44 -19.85 0.20 7.39
C ILE A 44 -20.29 0.49 5.94
N PRO A 45 -20.39 1.77 5.52
CA PRO A 45 -20.88 2.15 4.19
C PRO A 45 -20.09 1.56 3.01
N THR A 46 -18.83 1.17 3.22
CA THR A 46 -17.99 0.51 2.21
C THR A 46 -18.39 -0.94 1.95
N GLY A 47 -19.34 -1.46 2.75
CA GLY A 47 -19.82 -2.85 2.73
C GLY A 47 -18.98 -3.80 3.61
N GLU A 48 -17.85 -3.32 4.12
CA GLU A 48 -16.95 -4.08 4.99
C GLU A 48 -17.48 -4.15 6.43
N LYS A 49 -16.90 -5.03 7.24
CA LYS A 49 -17.21 -5.15 8.67
C LYS A 49 -16.11 -4.47 9.46
N LEU A 50 -16.46 -3.45 10.24
CA LEU A 50 -15.59 -2.83 11.23
C LEU A 50 -15.72 -3.59 12.55
N ALA A 51 -14.62 -4.19 13.00
CA ALA A 51 -14.51 -4.84 14.28
C ALA A 51 -13.89 -3.88 15.30
N TYR A 52 -14.44 -3.87 16.49
CA TYR A 52 -13.98 -3.11 17.65
C TYR A 52 -13.54 -4.07 18.75
N TYR A 53 -12.40 -3.78 19.35
CA TYR A 53 -11.75 -4.57 20.38
C TYR A 53 -11.33 -3.69 21.55
N ILE A 54 -11.43 -4.24 22.74
CA ILE A 54 -10.80 -3.72 23.94
C ILE A 54 -9.65 -4.67 24.31
N LEU A 55 -8.43 -4.14 24.34
CA LEU A 55 -7.23 -4.88 24.72
C LEU A 55 -6.70 -4.36 26.05
N ASN A 56 -6.60 -5.25 27.05
CA ASN A 56 -5.94 -4.91 28.30
C ASN A 56 -4.41 -4.86 28.11
N GLU A 57 -3.69 -4.35 29.10
CA GLU A 57 -2.22 -4.33 29.13
C GLU A 57 -1.64 -5.71 28.79
N ASP A 58 -0.60 -5.72 27.95
CA ASP A 58 0.11 -6.91 27.47
C ASP A 58 -0.71 -7.91 26.66
N GLN A 59 -2.01 -7.68 26.51
CA GLN A 59 -2.87 -8.53 25.70
C GLN A 59 -2.47 -8.41 24.23
N SER A 60 -2.34 -9.56 23.58
CA SER A 60 -2.00 -9.65 22.17
C SER A 60 -3.16 -10.16 21.33
N PHE A 61 -3.17 -9.70 20.09
CA PHE A 61 -4.14 -9.99 19.07
C PHE A 61 -3.39 -10.48 17.83
N HIS A 62 -3.68 -11.71 17.39
CA HIS A 62 -3.02 -12.33 16.25
C HIS A 62 -4.05 -12.85 15.26
N LEU A 63 -3.97 -12.35 14.03
CA LEU A 63 -4.76 -12.82 12.91
C LEU A 63 -3.84 -13.44 11.86
N ASN A 64 -4.10 -14.71 11.55
CA ASN A 64 -3.51 -15.38 10.41
C ASN A 64 -4.61 -15.73 9.41
N TYR A 65 -4.55 -15.15 8.21
CA TYR A 65 -5.61 -15.32 7.23
C TYR A 65 -5.12 -15.43 5.79
N GLU A 66 -5.87 -16.16 4.98
CA GLU A 66 -5.66 -16.27 3.54
C GLU A 66 -6.61 -15.32 2.80
N VAL A 67 -6.05 -14.51 1.90
CA VAL A 67 -6.80 -13.51 1.13
C VAL A 67 -6.40 -13.54 -0.34
N GLU A 68 -7.35 -13.23 -1.22
CA GLU A 68 -7.06 -13.02 -2.64
C GLU A 68 -6.25 -11.74 -2.85
N LEU A 69 -5.34 -11.80 -3.82
CA LEU A 69 -4.65 -10.63 -4.32
C LEU A 69 -5.65 -9.66 -4.94
N TYR A 70 -5.46 -8.39 -4.64
CA TYR A 70 -6.28 -7.30 -5.13
C TYR A 70 -6.37 -7.29 -6.66
N SER A 71 -7.60 -7.17 -7.15
CA SER A 71 -7.90 -6.85 -8.53
C SER A 71 -9.23 -6.09 -8.60
N THR A 72 -9.32 -5.16 -9.54
CA THR A 72 -10.62 -4.60 -9.93
C THR A 72 -11.29 -5.55 -10.90
N LYS A 73 -12.43 -6.14 -10.49
CA LYS A 73 -13.26 -6.94 -11.39
C LYS A 73 -14.10 -5.97 -12.23
N ASN A 74 -14.12 -6.19 -13.54
CA ASN A 74 -15.07 -5.52 -14.44
C ASN A 74 -16.44 -6.17 -14.23
N GLU A 75 -17.16 -5.68 -13.24
CA GLU A 75 -18.53 -6.06 -12.98
C GLU A 75 -19.41 -4.88 -13.40
N LYS A 76 -20.34 -5.13 -14.33
CA LYS A 76 -21.40 -4.17 -14.66
C LYS A 76 -22.19 -3.91 -13.38
N LYS A 77 -21.85 -2.83 -12.68
CA LYS A 77 -22.44 -2.43 -11.42
C LYS A 77 -22.98 -1.02 -11.59
N THR A 78 -24.05 -0.74 -10.85
CA THR A 78 -24.55 0.60 -10.56
C THR A 78 -24.42 0.83 -9.07
N LEU A 79 -23.96 2.02 -8.67
CA LEU A 79 -23.98 2.41 -7.26
C LEU A 79 -25.40 2.86 -6.89
N THR A 80 -25.86 2.42 -5.72
CA THR A 80 -27.02 3.03 -5.05
C THR A 80 -26.75 4.51 -4.77
N ASP A 81 -27.79 5.32 -4.59
CA ASP A 81 -27.62 6.75 -4.25
C ASP A 81 -26.83 6.94 -2.95
N ALA A 82 -27.02 6.05 -1.97
CA ALA A 82 -26.27 6.07 -0.72
C ALA A 82 -24.77 5.80 -0.95
N GLU A 83 -24.40 4.74 -1.69
CA GLU A 83 -23.01 4.47 -2.06
C GLU A 83 -22.40 5.62 -2.87
N ARG A 84 -23.15 6.14 -3.85
CA ARG A 84 -22.69 7.25 -4.69
C ARG A 84 -22.41 8.50 -3.86
N ASN A 85 -23.35 8.89 -3.00
CA ASN A 85 -23.17 10.06 -2.13
C ASN A 85 -22.01 9.87 -1.16
N PHE A 86 -21.84 8.66 -0.63
CA PHE A 86 -20.69 8.33 0.23
C PHE A 86 -19.37 8.55 -0.52
N TYR A 87 -19.21 8.01 -1.73
CA TYR A 87 -17.97 8.16 -2.51
C TYR A 87 -17.81 9.51 -3.23
N LEU A 88 -18.78 10.41 -3.07
CA LEU A 88 -18.73 11.81 -3.49
C LEU A 88 -18.59 12.79 -2.32
N ARG A 89 -18.51 12.30 -1.08
CA ARG A 89 -18.49 13.15 0.11
C ARG A 89 -17.19 13.96 0.22
N ASN A 90 -17.34 15.14 0.80
CA ASN A 90 -16.21 15.96 1.25
C ASN A 90 -15.56 15.32 2.47
N THR A 91 -14.22 15.29 2.53
CA THR A 91 -13.47 14.83 3.70
C THR A 91 -12.28 15.75 3.98
N ILE A 92 -11.66 15.67 5.16
CA ILE A 92 -10.53 16.51 5.56
C ILE A 92 -9.28 16.21 4.74
N LEU A 93 -9.00 14.94 4.47
CA LEU A 93 -7.85 14.54 3.65
C LEU A 93 -8.10 14.75 2.16
N SER A 94 -9.35 14.61 1.69
CA SER A 94 -9.76 14.77 0.28
C SER A 94 -10.89 15.80 0.12
N PRO A 95 -10.61 17.11 0.31
CA PRO A 95 -11.61 18.16 0.37
C PRO A 95 -12.15 18.57 -1.00
N ILE A 96 -13.44 18.90 -1.02
CA ILE A 96 -14.16 19.54 -2.12
C ILE A 96 -14.30 21.01 -1.75
N ASN A 97 -13.33 21.83 -2.18
CA ASN A 97 -13.27 23.25 -1.87
C ASN A 97 -13.01 24.07 -3.15
N ALA A 98 -12.85 25.40 -3.00
CA ALA A 98 -12.66 26.29 -4.14
C ALA A 98 -11.39 25.96 -4.95
N GLU A 99 -10.32 25.56 -4.27
CA GLU A 99 -9.03 25.29 -4.90
C GLU A 99 -9.05 23.98 -5.69
N THR A 100 -9.51 22.88 -5.08
CA THR A 100 -9.68 21.59 -5.78
C THR A 100 -10.70 21.71 -6.91
N THR A 101 -11.73 22.54 -6.75
CA THR A 101 -12.70 22.85 -7.80
C THR A 101 -12.08 23.57 -8.99
N ARG A 102 -11.30 24.62 -8.74
CA ARG A 102 -10.60 25.37 -9.79
C ARG A 102 -9.64 24.45 -10.55
N LEU A 103 -8.81 23.72 -9.81
CA LEU A 103 -7.79 22.85 -10.39
C LEU A 103 -8.41 21.73 -11.24
N ALA A 104 -9.45 21.05 -10.75
CA ALA A 104 -10.11 19.99 -11.51
C ALA A 104 -10.70 20.53 -12.83
N LYS A 105 -11.40 21.67 -12.79
CA LYS A 105 -11.98 22.30 -13.99
C LYS A 105 -10.92 22.72 -15.01
N GLU A 106 -9.79 23.25 -14.55
CA GLU A 106 -8.66 23.63 -15.40
C GLU A 106 -8.12 22.40 -16.15
N ILE A 107 -7.77 21.35 -15.41
CA ILE A 107 -7.23 20.09 -15.95
C ILE A 107 -8.19 19.46 -16.97
N THR A 108 -9.49 19.53 -16.71
CA THR A 108 -10.49 18.77 -17.48
C THR A 108 -11.32 19.60 -18.46
N SER A 109 -10.94 20.85 -18.72
CA SER A 109 -11.70 21.79 -19.55
C SER A 109 -12.01 21.28 -20.96
N GLN A 110 -11.16 20.41 -21.52
CA GLN A 110 -11.29 19.84 -22.87
C GLN A 110 -11.79 18.39 -22.88
N GLN A 111 -12.19 17.84 -21.72
CA GLN A 111 -12.57 16.43 -21.61
C GLN A 111 -14.07 16.28 -21.43
N GLU A 112 -14.69 15.42 -22.23
CA GLU A 112 -16.14 15.21 -22.18
C GLU A 112 -16.49 14.10 -21.19
N SER A 113 -15.89 12.92 -21.36
CA SER A 113 -16.23 11.73 -20.57
C SER A 113 -15.56 11.71 -19.19
N ASN A 114 -16.22 11.09 -18.20
CA ASN A 114 -15.66 10.93 -16.85
C ASN A 114 -14.34 10.14 -16.84
N CYS A 115 -14.20 9.16 -17.73
CA CYS A 115 -12.97 8.38 -17.88
C CYS A 115 -11.81 9.24 -18.42
N GLU A 116 -12.06 10.12 -19.40
CA GLU A 116 -11.04 11.06 -19.89
C GLU A 116 -10.67 12.11 -18.86
N LYS A 117 -11.64 12.61 -18.10
CA LYS A 117 -11.40 13.53 -16.97
C LYS A 117 -10.48 12.90 -15.93
N ALA A 118 -10.79 11.67 -15.49
CA ALA A 118 -9.94 10.93 -14.56
C ALA A 118 -8.53 10.68 -15.12
N ARG A 119 -8.42 10.39 -16.42
CA ARG A 119 -7.12 10.21 -17.09
C ARG A 119 -6.31 11.50 -17.17
N ALA A 120 -6.95 12.63 -17.43
CA ALA A 120 -6.30 13.95 -17.43
C ALA A 120 -5.77 14.29 -16.03
N ILE A 121 -6.57 14.05 -14.97
CA ILE A 121 -6.15 14.19 -13.58
C ILE A 121 -4.94 13.30 -13.28
N PHE A 122 -4.97 12.02 -13.66
CA PHE A 122 -3.85 11.09 -13.49
C PHE A 122 -2.56 11.63 -14.12
N HIS A 123 -2.64 12.09 -15.37
CA HIS A 123 -1.48 12.66 -16.06
C HIS A 123 -0.96 13.93 -15.37
N TYR A 124 -1.87 14.83 -14.99
CA TYR A 124 -1.51 16.07 -14.31
C TYR A 124 -0.76 15.80 -13.00
N ILE A 125 -1.28 14.91 -12.13
CA ILE A 125 -0.64 14.60 -10.85
C ILE A 125 0.77 14.02 -11.06
N VAL A 126 0.90 13.06 -11.99
CA VAL A 126 2.19 12.42 -12.32
C VAL A 126 3.23 13.42 -12.83
N ASP A 127 2.80 14.49 -13.47
CA ASP A 127 3.69 15.47 -14.10
C ASP A 127 4.05 16.66 -13.21
N ASN A 128 3.20 17.01 -12.25
CA ASN A 128 3.31 18.25 -11.48
C ASN A 128 3.66 18.05 -10.00
N TYR A 129 3.65 16.83 -9.49
CA TYR A 129 3.94 16.52 -8.09
C TYR A 129 5.15 15.58 -7.95
N ARG A 130 5.79 15.60 -6.79
CA ARG A 130 7.03 14.85 -6.50
C ARG A 130 6.83 13.85 -5.36
N TYR A 131 7.20 12.60 -5.60
CA TYR A 131 7.15 11.57 -4.55
C TYR A 131 8.28 11.77 -3.52
N ILE A 132 7.92 12.00 -2.26
CA ILE A 132 8.81 12.07 -1.09
C ILE A 132 8.17 11.29 0.06
N TYR A 133 8.97 10.46 0.73
CA TYR A 133 8.54 9.70 1.90
C TYR A 133 9.59 9.84 3.01
N PRO A 134 9.20 10.14 4.26
CA PRO A 134 7.84 10.49 4.69
C PRO A 134 7.39 11.89 4.22
N PRO A 135 6.08 12.17 4.11
CA PRO A 135 5.59 13.51 3.81
C PRO A 135 5.73 14.43 5.03
N SER A 136 5.89 15.74 4.79
CA SER A 136 5.95 16.75 5.87
C SER A 136 4.57 17.08 6.46
N SER A 137 3.50 16.93 5.68
CA SER A 137 2.11 17.05 6.13
C SER A 137 1.20 16.15 5.27
N ARG A 138 0.12 15.69 5.89
CA ARG A 138 -0.94 14.86 5.31
C ARG A 138 -2.12 15.72 4.89
N GLY A 139 -2.71 15.43 3.74
CA GLY A 139 -3.93 16.08 3.26
C GLY A 139 -3.71 16.97 2.05
N VAL A 140 -4.73 17.03 1.21
CA VAL A 140 -4.68 17.71 -0.09
C VAL A 140 -4.36 19.19 0.02
N ASN A 141 -4.84 19.91 1.04
CA ASN A 141 -4.58 21.35 1.12
C ASN A 141 -3.07 21.61 1.24
N SER A 142 -2.39 20.90 2.15
CA SER A 142 -0.93 20.99 2.25
C SER A 142 -0.22 20.47 0.98
N PHE A 143 -0.74 19.41 0.35
CA PHE A 143 -0.09 18.82 -0.81
C PHE A 143 -0.17 19.73 -2.05
N LEU A 144 -1.25 20.50 -2.25
CA LEU A 144 -1.38 21.48 -3.33
C LEU A 144 -0.29 22.56 -3.26
N GLU A 145 0.06 22.99 -2.04
CA GLU A 145 1.09 24.00 -1.78
C GLU A 145 2.50 23.42 -1.89
N ILE A 146 2.77 22.33 -1.18
CA ILE A 146 4.11 21.74 -1.06
C ILE A 146 4.51 21.04 -2.35
N LYS A 147 3.55 20.38 -3.01
CA LYS A 147 3.72 19.50 -4.20
C LYS A 147 4.66 18.32 -3.99
N GLU A 148 4.93 17.96 -2.74
CA GLU A 148 5.77 16.83 -2.35
C GLU A 148 5.06 15.99 -1.31
N GLY A 149 5.03 14.67 -1.52
CA GLY A 149 4.27 13.76 -0.66
C GLY A 149 4.42 12.31 -1.07
N ASP A 150 3.86 11.40 -0.29
CA ASP A 150 3.97 9.96 -0.53
C ASP A 150 2.72 9.39 -1.23
N CYS A 151 2.58 8.06 -1.25
CA CYS A 151 1.43 7.40 -1.86
C CYS A 151 0.06 7.86 -1.31
N GLY A 152 -0.01 8.28 -0.05
CA GLY A 152 -1.22 8.83 0.56
C GLY A 152 -1.62 10.15 -0.08
N GLU A 153 -0.71 11.12 -0.16
CA GLU A 153 -0.98 12.46 -0.70
C GLU A 153 -1.38 12.43 -2.18
N PHE A 154 -0.66 11.61 -2.95
CA PHE A 154 -1.00 11.33 -4.35
C PHE A 154 -2.40 10.75 -4.50
N SER A 155 -2.80 9.88 -3.57
CA SER A 155 -4.12 9.24 -3.59
C SER A 155 -5.23 10.17 -3.13
N PHE A 156 -4.99 10.97 -2.08
CA PHE A 156 -5.97 11.93 -1.59
C PHE A 156 -6.30 13.00 -2.64
N LEU A 157 -5.29 13.50 -3.34
CA LEU A 157 -5.49 14.49 -4.41
C LEU A 157 -6.28 13.92 -5.58
N PHE A 158 -5.95 12.70 -6.04
CA PHE A 158 -6.72 12.05 -7.10
C PHE A 158 -8.20 11.88 -6.69
N THR A 159 -8.45 11.39 -5.48
CA THR A 159 -9.80 11.24 -4.93
C THR A 159 -10.54 12.59 -4.89
N ALA A 160 -9.93 13.64 -4.35
CA ALA A 160 -10.53 14.97 -4.24
C ALA A 160 -10.93 15.55 -5.61
N LEU A 161 -10.03 15.50 -6.58
CA LEU A 161 -10.27 16.03 -7.93
C LEU A 161 -11.35 15.24 -8.68
N CYS A 162 -11.43 13.92 -8.51
CA CYS A 162 -12.53 13.13 -9.05
C CYS A 162 -13.88 13.50 -8.41
N ARG A 163 -13.94 13.61 -7.08
CA ARG A 163 -15.17 13.91 -6.34
C ARG A 163 -15.74 15.30 -6.68
N VAL A 164 -14.88 16.30 -6.87
CA VAL A 164 -15.24 17.63 -7.38
C VAL A 164 -16.03 17.53 -8.70
N LEU A 165 -15.60 16.65 -9.60
CA LEU A 165 -16.22 16.44 -10.91
C LEU A 165 -17.40 15.47 -10.88
N LYS A 166 -17.89 15.12 -9.67
CA LYS A 166 -18.97 14.15 -9.45
C LYS A 166 -18.65 12.74 -9.99
N ILE A 167 -17.36 12.38 -10.02
CA ILE A 167 -16.88 11.03 -10.30
C ILE A 167 -16.66 10.34 -8.95
N PRO A 168 -17.43 9.29 -8.60
CA PRO A 168 -17.23 8.58 -7.35
C PRO A 168 -15.82 7.98 -7.30
N ALA A 169 -15.09 8.28 -6.24
CA ALA A 169 -13.71 7.83 -6.07
C ALA A 169 -13.46 7.49 -4.61
N ARG A 170 -12.55 6.53 -4.39
CA ARG A 170 -12.09 6.15 -3.07
C ARG A 170 -10.59 5.90 -3.05
N THR A 171 -10.00 6.18 -1.91
CA THR A 171 -8.65 5.75 -1.60
C THR A 171 -8.69 4.29 -1.19
N VAL A 172 -7.68 3.48 -1.49
CA VAL A 172 -7.58 2.09 -1.04
C VAL A 172 -6.28 1.95 -0.28
N VAL A 173 -6.38 1.49 0.97
CA VAL A 173 -5.25 1.35 1.89
C VAL A 173 -4.96 -0.13 2.04
N GLY A 174 -3.69 -0.49 1.90
CA GLY A 174 -3.30 -1.89 1.93
C GLY A 174 -1.80 -2.07 2.02
N SER A 175 -1.32 -3.17 1.46
CA SER A 175 0.08 -3.54 1.46
C SER A 175 0.43 -4.24 0.16
N TRP A 176 1.69 -4.12 -0.27
CA TRP A 176 2.21 -5.06 -1.24
C TRP A 176 2.28 -6.46 -0.63
N ALA A 177 2.03 -7.46 -1.47
CA ALA A 177 1.88 -8.85 -1.07
C ALA A 177 3.23 -9.59 -0.98
N TYR A 178 4.23 -8.93 -0.40
CA TYR A 178 5.54 -9.52 -0.11
C TYR A 178 6.17 -8.86 1.12
N GLY A 179 7.00 -9.59 1.84
CA GLY A 179 7.78 -9.08 2.96
C GLY A 179 6.94 -8.63 4.16
N GLU A 180 7.48 -7.67 4.90
CA GLU A 180 6.96 -7.16 6.15
C GLU A 180 6.71 -5.65 6.03
N MET A 181 5.62 -5.16 6.62
CA MET A 181 5.31 -3.72 6.74
C MET A 181 5.38 -2.90 5.44
N ASN A 182 5.03 -3.52 4.30
CA ASN A 182 5.08 -2.90 2.97
C ASN A 182 3.77 -2.17 2.61
N ALA A 183 3.39 -1.20 3.43
CA ALA A 183 2.18 -0.41 3.25
C ALA A 183 2.16 0.33 1.91
N HIS A 184 0.97 0.40 1.30
CA HIS A 184 0.76 1.19 0.10
C HIS A 184 -0.67 1.70 0.00
N VAL A 185 -0.82 2.87 -0.61
CA VAL A 185 -2.09 3.54 -0.81
C VAL A 185 -2.27 3.86 -2.30
N TRP A 186 -3.45 3.60 -2.83
CA TRP A 186 -3.80 3.90 -4.23
C TRP A 186 -5.27 4.30 -4.34
N ASN A 187 -5.82 4.38 -5.55
CA ASN A 187 -7.20 4.79 -5.77
C ASN A 187 -8.01 3.79 -6.57
N GLU A 188 -9.32 3.91 -6.43
CA GLU A 188 -10.28 3.46 -7.41
C GLU A 188 -11.24 4.59 -7.74
N PHE A 189 -11.65 4.68 -9.01
CA PHE A 189 -12.75 5.54 -9.43
C PHE A 189 -13.82 4.70 -10.12
N PHE A 190 -15.07 5.12 -10.03
CA PHE A 190 -16.20 4.35 -10.53
C PHE A 190 -16.73 4.95 -11.84
N ILE A 191 -16.91 4.10 -12.84
CA ILE A 191 -17.62 4.42 -14.08
C ILE A 191 -18.84 3.50 -14.18
N GLU A 192 -19.99 4.10 -14.46
CA GLU A 192 -21.25 3.38 -14.66
C GLU A 192 -21.07 2.31 -15.74
N ASP A 193 -21.64 1.11 -15.55
CA ASP A 193 -21.51 -0.04 -16.45
C ASP A 193 -20.10 -0.62 -16.64
N GLU A 194 -19.03 0.02 -16.15
CA GLU A 194 -17.66 -0.52 -16.13
C GLU A 194 -17.24 -1.02 -14.75
N GLY A 195 -17.72 -0.36 -13.69
CA GLY A 195 -17.39 -0.66 -12.30
C GLY A 195 -16.23 0.18 -11.75
N TRP A 196 -15.55 -0.36 -10.74
CA TRP A 196 -14.38 0.28 -10.13
C TRP A 196 -13.14 0.06 -10.99
N ILE A 197 -12.44 1.14 -11.32
CA ILE A 197 -11.21 1.13 -12.11
C ILE A 197 -10.06 1.57 -11.20
N SER A 198 -9.01 0.75 -11.12
CA SER A 198 -7.85 1.02 -10.28
C SER A 198 -6.98 2.13 -10.87
N VAL A 199 -6.45 3.01 -10.03
CA VAL A 199 -5.50 4.05 -10.41
C VAL A 199 -4.41 4.18 -9.35
N ASP A 200 -3.16 4.33 -9.79
CA ASP A 200 -2.04 4.60 -8.89
C ASP A 200 -1.12 5.68 -9.47
N THR A 201 -1.38 6.93 -9.07
CA THR A 201 -0.60 8.09 -9.49
C THR A 201 0.82 8.07 -8.89
N SER A 202 1.00 7.50 -7.71
CA SER A 202 2.29 7.44 -7.02
C SER A 202 3.27 6.46 -7.70
N MET A 203 2.81 5.25 -8.03
CA MET A 203 3.59 4.27 -8.78
C MET A 203 3.82 4.72 -10.22
N ALA A 204 2.85 5.39 -10.83
CA ALA A 204 3.04 6.02 -12.12
C ALA A 204 4.15 7.07 -12.10
N TYR A 205 4.16 7.97 -11.10
CA TYR A 205 5.25 8.93 -10.91
C TYR A 205 6.59 8.22 -10.75
N ILE A 206 6.68 7.24 -9.83
CA ILE A 206 7.93 6.52 -9.56
C ILE A 206 8.44 5.84 -10.82
N GLN A 207 7.59 5.12 -11.57
CA GLN A 207 8.02 4.46 -12.79
C GLN A 207 8.38 5.43 -13.92
N LYS A 208 7.80 6.63 -13.94
CA LYS A 208 8.14 7.66 -14.92
C LYS A 208 9.45 8.37 -14.60
N LYS A 209 9.70 8.70 -13.33
CA LYS A 209 10.78 9.59 -12.89
C LYS A 209 11.94 8.87 -12.20
N GLN A 210 11.70 7.68 -11.67
CA GLN A 210 12.66 6.86 -10.91
C GLN A 210 12.58 5.39 -11.36
N PRO A 211 12.82 5.08 -12.65
CA PRO A 211 12.54 3.75 -13.22
C PRO A 211 13.32 2.60 -12.56
N PHE A 212 14.46 2.90 -11.93
CA PHE A 212 15.31 1.91 -11.26
C PHE A 212 15.02 1.75 -9.76
N ARG A 213 14.09 2.53 -9.17
CA ARG A 213 13.83 2.52 -7.72
C ARG A 213 13.54 1.12 -7.17
N PHE A 214 12.88 0.29 -7.96
CA PHE A 214 12.47 -1.05 -7.55
C PHE A 214 13.33 -2.15 -8.19
N PHE A 215 14.48 -1.86 -8.80
CA PHE A 215 15.21 -2.84 -9.61
C PHE A 215 15.62 -4.12 -8.87
N ASP A 216 15.82 -4.05 -7.56
CA ASP A 216 16.21 -5.14 -6.66
C ASP A 216 15.04 -5.71 -5.84
N SER A 217 13.84 -5.14 -5.91
CA SER A 217 12.69 -5.59 -5.11
C SER A 217 11.98 -6.81 -5.72
N SER A 218 11.11 -7.48 -4.97
CA SER A 218 10.20 -8.52 -5.50
C SER A 218 8.94 -7.94 -6.17
N LEU A 219 8.83 -6.60 -6.25
CA LEU A 219 7.69 -5.91 -6.84
C LEU A 219 7.79 -5.87 -8.37
N LYS A 220 6.78 -6.39 -9.05
CA LYS A 220 6.63 -6.18 -10.48
C LYS A 220 6.21 -4.74 -10.74
N THR A 221 6.84 -4.13 -11.73
CA THR A 221 6.50 -2.78 -12.15
C THR A 221 5.90 -2.77 -13.53
N LEU A 222 5.00 -1.83 -13.77
CA LEU A 222 4.37 -1.62 -15.07
C LEU A 222 4.95 -0.37 -15.73
N TYR A 223 4.80 -0.27 -17.05
CA TYR A 223 4.96 1.01 -17.73
C TYR A 223 3.99 2.03 -17.09
N TRP A 224 4.48 3.22 -16.74
CA TRP A 224 3.77 4.13 -15.84
C TRP A 224 2.31 4.43 -16.24
N LYS A 225 2.00 4.57 -17.55
CA LYS A 225 0.62 4.81 -18.01
C LYS A 225 -0.34 3.65 -17.72
N LYS A 226 0.17 2.43 -17.55
CA LYS A 226 -0.65 1.25 -17.23
C LYS A 226 -1.20 1.29 -15.81
N TYR A 227 -0.63 2.10 -14.91
CA TYR A 227 -1.22 2.34 -13.59
C TYR A 227 -2.53 3.13 -13.63
N PHE A 228 -2.99 3.55 -14.81
CA PHE A 228 -4.37 3.93 -15.05
C PHE A 228 -5.15 2.70 -15.54
N GLY A 229 -5.90 2.07 -14.65
CA GLY A 229 -6.76 0.91 -14.90
C GLY A 229 -6.13 -0.46 -14.63
N LYS A 230 -4.86 -0.52 -14.18
CA LYS A 230 -4.20 -1.78 -13.79
C LYS A 230 -3.29 -1.59 -12.58
N THR A 231 -3.11 -2.67 -11.85
CA THR A 231 -2.04 -2.84 -10.87
C THR A 231 -1.15 -4.02 -11.27
N GLU A 232 -0.03 -4.17 -10.58
CA GLU A 232 0.93 -5.25 -10.79
C GLU A 232 0.43 -6.64 -10.33
N GLY A 233 -0.73 -6.69 -9.68
CA GLY A 233 -1.30 -7.93 -9.13
C GLY A 233 -0.50 -8.49 -7.95
N GLN A 234 0.03 -7.62 -7.09
CA GLN A 234 0.78 -7.98 -5.88
C GLN A 234 0.37 -7.09 -4.70
N ARG A 235 -0.93 -6.88 -4.48
CA ARG A 235 -1.44 -6.06 -3.37
C ARG A 235 -2.49 -6.82 -2.59
N VAL A 236 -2.62 -6.50 -1.30
CA VAL A 236 -3.76 -6.84 -0.46
C VAL A 236 -4.45 -5.55 -0.02
N VAL A 237 -5.75 -5.62 0.24
CA VAL A 237 -6.53 -4.48 0.74
C VAL A 237 -6.75 -4.66 2.24
N PHE A 238 -6.47 -3.62 3.01
CA PHE A 238 -6.82 -3.54 4.42
C PHE A 238 -8.11 -2.76 4.63
N SER A 239 -8.27 -1.63 3.95
CA SER A 239 -9.50 -0.83 4.02
C SER A 239 -9.78 -0.09 2.72
N LYS A 240 -11.05 0.21 2.49
CA LYS A 240 -11.50 1.04 1.37
C LYS A 240 -12.01 2.37 1.90
N ASP A 241 -11.42 3.42 1.36
CA ASP A 241 -11.63 4.83 1.65
C ASP A 241 -11.04 5.31 2.99
N THR A 242 -10.82 6.61 3.08
CA THR A 242 -10.35 7.29 4.30
C THR A 242 -11.52 7.84 5.11
N GLU A 243 -11.24 8.27 6.35
CA GLU A 243 -12.24 8.95 7.19
C GLU A 243 -13.52 8.10 7.31
N ILE A 244 -13.31 6.84 7.70
CA ILE A 244 -14.37 5.91 8.06
C ILE A 244 -14.75 6.19 9.51
N GLU A 245 -16.03 6.46 9.73
CA GLU A 245 -16.60 6.65 11.06
C GLU A 245 -16.35 5.43 11.94
N LEU A 246 -15.83 5.67 13.14
CA LEU A 246 -15.51 4.63 14.10
C LEU A 246 -16.73 4.34 14.96
N LEU A 247 -17.02 3.04 15.14
CA LEU A 247 -18.15 2.56 15.93
C LEU A 247 -17.65 1.51 16.93
N PRO A 248 -17.81 1.72 18.25
CA PRO A 248 -18.38 2.91 18.91
C PRO A 248 -17.60 4.21 18.60
N GLU A 249 -18.29 5.35 18.77
CA GLU A 249 -17.76 6.68 18.42
C GLU A 249 -16.41 6.94 19.09
N TYR A 250 -15.42 7.36 18.30
CA TYR A 250 -14.14 7.82 18.82
C TYR A 250 -14.29 9.22 19.41
N LYS A 251 -14.07 9.34 20.71
CA LYS A 251 -14.02 10.63 21.41
C LYS A 251 -12.58 11.05 21.61
N ASN A 252 -12.24 12.23 21.10
CA ASN A 252 -10.90 12.78 21.20
C ASN A 252 -10.54 13.09 22.65
N ASN A 253 -9.28 12.86 23.01
CA ASN A 253 -8.74 13.27 24.30
C ASN A 253 -8.52 14.79 24.28
N GLU A 254 -9.10 15.52 25.24
CA GLU A 254 -9.00 16.99 25.30
C GLU A 254 -7.56 17.48 25.57
N GLU A 255 -6.74 16.63 26.20
CA GLU A 255 -5.34 16.90 26.55
C GLU A 255 -4.34 16.18 25.62
N ALA A 256 -4.74 15.90 24.37
CA ALA A 256 -3.89 15.16 23.43
C ALA A 256 -2.53 15.83 23.21
N PHE A 257 -1.44 15.08 23.39
CA PHE A 257 -0.08 15.58 23.27
C PHE A 257 0.87 14.55 22.64
N THR A 258 1.78 15.00 21.78
CA THR A 258 2.92 14.20 21.32
C THR A 258 4.10 15.11 20.96
N LEU A 259 5.36 14.67 21.12
CA LEU A 259 6.55 15.50 20.85
C LEU A 259 6.75 15.63 19.34
N ASN A 260 6.29 14.63 18.58
CA ASN A 260 6.43 14.56 17.13
C ASN A 260 5.06 14.31 16.50
N PRO A 261 4.14 15.30 16.54
CA PRO A 261 2.83 15.15 15.91
C PRO A 261 2.98 15.06 14.41
N ILE A 262 2.10 14.27 13.79
CA ILE A 262 1.93 14.31 12.34
C ILE A 262 1.14 15.57 12.03
N LEU A 263 1.49 16.29 10.97
CA LEU A 263 0.68 17.43 10.54
C LEU A 263 -0.41 16.97 9.58
N ILE A 264 -1.67 17.31 9.85
CA ILE A 264 -2.79 17.16 8.90
C ILE A 264 -3.23 18.54 8.44
N ASN A 265 -3.06 18.85 7.14
CA ASN A 265 -3.28 20.16 6.54
C ASN A 265 -2.59 21.30 7.34
N GLY A 266 -1.37 21.05 7.81
CA GLY A 266 -0.58 22.00 8.61
C GLY A 266 -0.87 21.99 10.12
N GLU A 267 -1.95 21.37 10.57
CA GLU A 267 -2.32 21.32 11.99
C GLU A 267 -1.76 20.07 12.68
N PRO A 268 -1.24 20.17 13.92
CA PRO A 268 -0.77 19.01 14.68
C PRO A 268 -1.88 17.98 14.91
N PHE A 269 -1.56 16.70 14.67
CA PHE A 269 -2.43 15.56 14.89
C PHE A 269 -1.70 14.45 15.66
N CYS A 270 -2.26 14.10 16.82
CA CYS A 270 -1.75 13.07 17.73
C CYS A 270 -2.41 11.72 17.39
N TRP A 271 -1.70 10.90 16.61
CA TRP A 271 -2.21 9.60 16.20
C TRP A 271 -2.52 8.73 17.42
N GLY A 272 -3.73 8.16 17.45
CA GLY A 272 -4.18 7.33 18.56
C GLY A 272 -4.75 8.08 19.77
N GLN A 273 -4.75 9.41 19.76
CA GLN A 273 -5.42 10.24 20.78
C GLN A 273 -6.48 11.19 20.19
N GLN A 274 -6.44 11.39 18.88
CA GLN A 274 -7.39 12.20 18.14
C GLN A 274 -8.03 11.40 17.01
N SER A 275 -9.10 11.92 16.45
CA SER A 275 -9.79 11.43 15.26
C SER A 275 -10.23 12.62 14.41
N LEU A 276 -10.55 12.37 13.15
CA LEU A 276 -11.10 13.35 12.23
C LEU A 276 -12.63 13.31 12.32
N ASN A 277 -13.20 14.07 13.26
CA ASN A 277 -14.64 14.10 13.53
C ASN A 277 -15.23 12.69 13.80
N GLY A 278 -14.63 11.94 14.74
CA GLY A 278 -15.05 10.58 15.07
C GLY A 278 -14.62 9.51 14.05
N SER A 279 -13.89 9.90 13.00
CA SER A 279 -13.41 9.00 11.96
C SER A 279 -11.91 8.77 12.04
N ALA A 280 -11.46 7.55 11.74
CA ALA A 280 -10.02 7.29 11.57
C ALA A 280 -9.52 8.02 10.31
N PRO A 281 -8.36 8.70 10.34
CA PRO A 281 -7.76 9.25 9.12
C PRO A 281 -7.66 8.19 8.02
N TYR A 282 -7.14 7.01 8.38
CA TYR A 282 -7.13 5.80 7.58
C TYR A 282 -6.86 4.56 8.46
N LEU A 283 -7.28 3.39 7.99
CA LEU A 283 -7.09 2.10 8.68
C LEU A 283 -6.00 1.28 7.97
N GLN A 284 -4.85 1.09 8.62
CA GLN A 284 -3.67 0.41 8.05
C GLN A 284 -2.97 -0.57 9.01
N PRO A 285 -3.54 -1.76 9.27
CA PRO A 285 -4.93 -2.15 9.04
C PRO A 285 -5.86 -1.71 10.19
N ILE A 286 -5.30 -1.17 11.27
CA ILE A 286 -6.01 -0.77 12.48
C ILE A 286 -6.01 0.74 12.70
N TYR A 287 -6.86 1.19 13.62
CA TYR A 287 -6.77 2.46 14.31
C TYR A 287 -6.92 2.20 15.80
N VAL A 288 -6.15 2.90 16.64
CA VAL A 288 -6.15 2.68 18.09
C VAL A 288 -6.59 3.94 18.83
N LYS A 289 -7.10 3.76 20.04
CA LYS A 289 -7.26 4.81 21.04
C LYS A 289 -6.61 4.34 22.31
N TYR A 290 -5.74 5.18 22.87
CA TYR A 290 -5.11 4.92 24.15
C TYR A 290 -5.08 6.20 24.99
N GLU A 291 -5.14 6.04 26.29
CA GLU A 291 -4.84 7.13 27.22
C GLU A 291 -3.33 7.20 27.41
N GLN A 292 -2.78 8.40 27.39
CA GLN A 292 -1.35 8.62 27.43
C GLN A 292 -0.81 8.34 28.84
N ASN A 293 0.25 7.54 28.93
CA ASN A 293 1.11 7.45 30.10
C ASN A 293 2.42 8.20 29.82
N ASP A 294 2.77 9.18 30.67
CA ASP A 294 3.91 10.09 30.50
C ASP A 294 5.26 9.35 30.41
N ASP A 295 5.35 8.13 30.97
CA ASP A 295 6.60 7.35 31.03
C ASP A 295 6.96 6.62 29.72
N LEU A 296 5.99 6.38 28.81
CA LEU A 296 6.17 5.58 27.57
C LEU A 296 6.54 6.40 26.33
N PHE A 297 6.61 7.71 26.50
CA PHE A 297 6.69 8.69 25.42
C PHE A 297 7.86 8.55 24.42
N PRO A 298 9.11 8.27 24.83
CA PRO A 298 10.25 8.26 23.91
C PRO A 298 10.33 7.00 23.04
N LEU A 299 9.47 6.00 23.26
CA LEU A 299 9.61 4.64 22.76
C LEU A 299 8.52 4.22 21.75
N ILE A 300 7.52 5.07 21.50
CA ILE A 300 6.42 4.74 20.59
C ILE A 300 6.92 4.77 19.14
N ASP A 301 6.97 3.61 18.52
CA ASP A 301 7.26 3.43 17.10
C ASP A 301 5.99 3.11 16.28
N THR A 302 6.16 2.91 14.97
CA THR A 302 5.04 2.57 14.06
C THR A 302 4.34 1.27 14.43
N SER A 303 5.04 0.28 15.01
CA SER A 303 4.44 -1.00 15.36
C SER A 303 3.47 -0.90 16.53
N HIS A 304 3.68 0.04 17.45
CA HIS A 304 2.76 0.30 18.55
C HIS A 304 1.42 0.90 18.07
N LEU A 305 1.44 1.67 16.97
CA LEU A 305 0.26 2.35 16.43
C LEU A 305 -0.51 1.54 15.38
N PHE A 306 0.21 0.75 14.59
CA PHE A 306 -0.34 0.02 13.44
C PHE A 306 -0.27 -1.49 13.57
N GLY A 307 0.41 -2.01 14.60
CA GLY A 307 0.81 -3.41 14.66
C GLY A 307 1.88 -3.75 13.64
N THR A 308 2.12 -5.05 13.50
CA THR A 308 3.03 -5.59 12.51
C THR A 308 2.27 -6.53 11.58
N TRP A 309 2.63 -6.54 10.30
CA TRP A 309 2.15 -7.56 9.39
C TRP A 309 3.23 -8.09 8.48
N LYS A 310 3.09 -9.36 8.15
CA LYS A 310 3.91 -10.07 7.17
C LYS A 310 3.01 -10.74 6.15
N ILE A 311 3.33 -10.57 4.88
CA ILE A 311 2.57 -11.20 3.79
C ILE A 311 3.45 -12.22 3.08
N ARG A 312 2.95 -13.44 2.97
CA ARG A 312 3.65 -14.57 2.37
C ARG A 312 2.91 -15.02 1.11
N GLU A 313 3.62 -15.02 -0.01
CA GLU A 313 3.17 -15.69 -1.22
C GLU A 313 3.12 -17.21 -1.01
N HIS A 314 2.39 -17.92 -1.87
CA HIS A 314 2.37 -19.39 -1.87
C HIS A 314 3.15 -20.00 -3.04
N GLY A 315 3.40 -21.31 -2.95
CA GLY A 315 3.92 -22.14 -4.03
C GLY A 315 5.33 -21.75 -4.48
N ILE A 316 5.59 -21.89 -5.80
CA ILE A 316 6.94 -21.75 -6.36
C ILE A 316 7.54 -20.37 -6.12
N LYS A 317 6.71 -19.32 -6.04
CA LYS A 317 7.23 -17.99 -5.77
C LYS A 317 7.89 -17.97 -4.40
N HIS A 318 7.16 -18.32 -3.34
CA HIS A 318 7.71 -18.34 -2.00
C HIS A 318 8.96 -19.24 -1.89
N PHE A 319 8.90 -20.43 -2.49
CA PHE A 319 10.05 -21.34 -2.52
C PHE A 319 11.32 -20.69 -3.10
N LEU A 320 11.18 -19.86 -4.14
CA LEU A 320 12.28 -19.20 -4.83
C LEU A 320 12.71 -17.86 -4.20
N GLU A 321 11.99 -17.33 -3.22
CA GLU A 321 12.28 -16.01 -2.62
C GLU A 321 13.65 -15.97 -1.95
N ARG A 322 13.94 -16.94 -1.06
CA ARG A 322 15.23 -17.02 -0.35
C ARG A 322 16.39 -17.52 -1.21
N PRO A 323 16.24 -18.60 -2.01
CA PRO A 323 17.31 -19.07 -2.90
C PRO A 323 17.84 -17.97 -3.82
N LYS A 324 16.97 -17.12 -4.36
CA LYS A 324 17.35 -15.97 -5.19
C LYS A 324 18.39 -15.07 -4.51
N VAL A 325 18.21 -14.77 -3.23
CA VAL A 325 19.12 -13.91 -2.47
C VAL A 325 20.44 -14.63 -2.22
N TYR A 326 20.40 -15.89 -1.77
CA TYR A 326 21.62 -16.66 -1.49
C TYR A 326 22.46 -16.91 -2.75
N LEU A 327 21.82 -17.23 -3.88
CA LEU A 327 22.51 -17.44 -5.16
C LEU A 327 23.27 -16.20 -5.61
N LEU A 328 22.75 -14.99 -5.37
CA LEU A 328 23.48 -13.76 -5.69
C LEU A 328 24.77 -13.64 -4.87
N PHE A 329 24.68 -13.79 -3.54
CA PHE A 329 25.84 -13.66 -2.66
C PHE A 329 26.88 -14.75 -2.91
N ILE A 330 26.43 -16.00 -3.09
CA ILE A 330 27.31 -17.12 -3.43
C ILE A 330 27.98 -16.87 -4.79
N GLY A 331 27.23 -16.43 -5.80
CA GLY A 331 27.76 -16.13 -7.12
C GLY A 331 28.83 -15.04 -7.10
N ILE A 332 28.58 -13.94 -6.38
CA ILE A 332 29.55 -12.85 -6.21
C ILE A 332 30.80 -13.34 -5.46
N LEU A 333 30.64 -14.07 -4.36
CA LEU A 333 31.77 -14.59 -3.58
C LEU A 333 32.67 -15.49 -4.43
N ILE A 334 32.08 -16.43 -5.18
CA ILE A 334 32.84 -17.35 -6.03
C ILE A 334 33.49 -16.61 -7.20
N MET A 335 32.81 -15.58 -7.76
CA MET A 335 33.40 -14.72 -8.79
C MET A 335 34.63 -13.97 -8.27
N VAL A 336 34.59 -13.44 -7.05
CA VAL A 336 35.74 -12.79 -6.40
C VAL A 336 36.88 -13.79 -6.15
N LEU A 337 36.57 -14.99 -5.66
CA LEU A 337 37.57 -16.05 -5.48
C LEU A 337 38.20 -16.45 -6.82
N ASN A 338 37.40 -16.56 -7.88
CA ASN A 338 37.92 -16.83 -9.22
C ASN A 338 38.86 -15.72 -9.71
N PHE A 339 38.53 -14.45 -9.44
CA PHE A 339 39.40 -13.33 -9.80
C PHE A 339 40.78 -13.42 -9.12
N ILE A 340 40.84 -13.93 -7.89
CA ILE A 340 42.08 -14.08 -7.12
C ILE A 340 42.86 -15.33 -7.56
N PHE A 341 42.19 -16.47 -7.66
CA PHE A 341 42.84 -17.78 -7.85
C PHE A 341 42.91 -18.25 -9.30
N GLN A 342 42.19 -17.58 -10.21
CA GLN A 342 42.12 -17.90 -11.64
C GLN A 342 41.89 -19.39 -11.90
N ASN A 343 40.85 -19.95 -11.26
CA ASN A 343 40.60 -21.39 -11.25
C ASN A 343 39.40 -21.73 -12.12
N PHE A 344 39.62 -22.60 -13.11
CA PHE A 344 38.58 -23.07 -14.04
C PHE A 344 37.28 -23.52 -13.34
N TYR A 345 37.37 -24.28 -12.25
CA TYR A 345 36.19 -24.78 -11.55
C TYR A 345 35.44 -23.65 -10.83
N LEU A 346 36.14 -22.65 -10.30
CA LEU A 346 35.50 -21.46 -9.73
C LEU A 346 34.78 -20.66 -10.83
N GLU A 347 35.39 -20.55 -12.01
CA GLU A 347 34.77 -19.87 -13.15
C GLU A 347 33.46 -20.52 -13.59
N VAL A 348 33.47 -21.84 -13.80
CA VAL A 348 32.26 -22.60 -14.14
C VAL A 348 31.21 -22.47 -13.03
N THR A 349 31.62 -22.53 -11.77
CA THR A 349 30.70 -22.51 -10.63
C THR A 349 29.97 -21.18 -10.51
N TYR A 350 30.66 -20.03 -10.54
CA TYR A 350 29.97 -18.74 -10.39
C TYR A 350 29.00 -18.48 -11.56
N LYS A 351 29.36 -18.88 -12.79
CA LYS A 351 28.48 -18.76 -13.97
C LYS A 351 27.21 -19.59 -13.80
N MET A 352 27.34 -20.84 -13.36
CA MET A 352 26.19 -21.70 -13.03
C MET A 352 25.33 -21.09 -11.93
N THR A 353 25.93 -20.51 -10.89
CA THR A 353 25.18 -19.82 -9.84
C THR A 353 24.41 -18.62 -10.38
N PHE A 354 24.99 -17.79 -11.25
CA PHE A 354 24.26 -16.68 -11.88
C PHE A 354 23.15 -17.13 -12.83
N ILE A 355 23.33 -18.24 -13.56
CA ILE A 355 22.26 -18.86 -14.37
C ILE A 355 21.07 -19.22 -13.49
N LEU A 356 21.31 -19.93 -12.38
CA LEU A 356 20.25 -20.28 -11.42
C LEU A 356 19.60 -19.03 -10.82
N PHE A 357 20.39 -18.03 -10.48
CA PHE A 357 19.91 -16.73 -9.98
C PHE A 357 18.95 -16.06 -10.98
N PHE A 358 19.32 -15.95 -12.26
CA PHE A 358 18.47 -15.35 -13.29
C PHE A 358 17.21 -16.20 -13.56
N LEU A 359 17.32 -17.52 -13.51
CA LEU A 359 16.16 -18.42 -13.60
C LEU A 359 15.17 -18.18 -12.45
N CYS A 360 15.63 -17.93 -11.22
CA CYS A 360 14.75 -17.59 -10.10
C CYS A 360 13.90 -16.35 -10.40
N PHE A 361 14.48 -15.28 -10.94
CA PHE A 361 13.74 -14.06 -11.31
C PHE A 361 12.68 -14.34 -12.40
N ILE A 362 13.05 -15.09 -13.45
CA ILE A 362 12.15 -15.43 -14.54
C ILE A 362 10.97 -16.28 -14.04
N LEU A 363 11.25 -17.31 -13.22
CA LEU A 363 10.22 -18.19 -12.66
C LEU A 363 9.29 -17.46 -11.68
N ARG A 364 9.81 -16.47 -10.95
CA ARG A 364 9.00 -15.56 -10.11
C ARG A 364 8.24 -14.49 -10.92
N ARG A 365 8.48 -14.41 -12.23
CA ARG A 365 7.95 -13.40 -13.15
C ARG A 365 8.37 -11.97 -12.79
N GLU A 366 9.58 -11.81 -12.30
CA GLU A 366 10.17 -10.53 -11.92
C GLU A 366 11.10 -10.04 -13.06
N ARG A 367 10.79 -8.89 -13.68
CA ARG A 367 11.54 -8.29 -14.81
C ARG A 367 12.02 -9.31 -15.86
N ILE A 368 11.10 -10.15 -16.33
CA ILE A 368 11.36 -11.31 -17.21
C ILE A 368 12.30 -10.94 -18.35
N ILE A 369 12.03 -9.85 -19.08
CA ILE A 369 12.82 -9.46 -20.25
C ILE A 369 14.30 -9.22 -19.89
N ILE A 370 14.57 -8.45 -18.83
CA ILE A 370 15.94 -8.10 -18.42
C ILE A 370 16.70 -9.35 -17.99
N PHE A 371 16.08 -10.17 -17.14
CA PHE A 371 16.74 -11.38 -16.64
C PHE A 371 16.83 -12.50 -17.69
N SER A 372 15.94 -12.54 -18.68
CA SER A 372 16.10 -13.40 -19.86
C SER A 372 17.32 -13.01 -20.68
N VAL A 373 17.56 -11.71 -20.89
CA VAL A 373 18.76 -11.23 -21.60
C VAL A 373 20.03 -11.59 -20.82
N PHE A 374 20.07 -11.34 -19.51
CA PHE A 374 21.23 -11.71 -18.68
C PHE A 374 21.45 -13.22 -18.62
N LEU A 375 20.38 -14.01 -18.56
CA LEU A 375 20.45 -15.48 -18.63
C LEU A 375 21.10 -15.92 -19.95
N SER A 376 20.67 -15.38 -21.09
CA SER A 376 21.26 -15.70 -22.39
C SER A 376 22.75 -15.39 -22.45
N PHE A 377 23.17 -14.20 -22.00
CA PHE A 377 24.59 -13.85 -21.94
C PHE A 377 25.39 -14.76 -21.01
N MET A 378 24.85 -15.10 -19.85
CA MET A 378 25.55 -15.97 -18.89
C MET A 378 25.67 -17.41 -19.40
N ILE A 379 24.67 -17.93 -20.10
CA ILE A 379 24.74 -19.23 -20.78
C ILE A 379 25.82 -19.23 -21.87
N LEU A 380 25.87 -18.19 -22.71
CA LEU A 380 26.92 -18.06 -23.73
C LEU A 380 28.32 -17.96 -23.10
N SER A 381 28.46 -17.19 -22.02
CA SER A 381 29.71 -17.07 -21.26
C SER A 381 30.15 -18.41 -20.66
N LEU A 382 29.22 -19.22 -20.17
CA LEU A 382 29.52 -20.56 -19.66
C LEU A 382 29.97 -21.49 -20.78
N LEU A 383 29.25 -21.51 -21.91
CA LEU A 383 29.62 -22.34 -23.07
C LEU A 383 31.00 -21.99 -23.61
N SER A 384 31.36 -20.70 -23.62
CA SER A 384 32.70 -20.24 -24.03
C SER A 384 33.82 -20.69 -23.09
N THR A 385 33.54 -20.99 -21.82
CA THR A 385 34.54 -21.52 -20.88
C THR A 385 34.72 -23.03 -21.04
N LEU A 386 33.65 -23.73 -21.45
CA LEU A 386 33.66 -25.18 -21.59
C LEU A 386 34.25 -25.66 -22.92
N ASN A 387 34.28 -24.79 -23.93
CA ASN A 387 34.96 -25.00 -25.22
C ASN A 387 36.42 -24.54 -25.12
#